data_AF-A0AAW9QQ22-F1
#
_entry.id   AF-A0AAW9QQ22-F1
#
_cell.length_a   1.000
_cell.length_b   1.000
_cell.length_c   1.000
_cell.angle_alpha   90.00
_cell.angle_beta   90.00
_cell.angle_gamma   90.00
#
_symmetry.space_group_name_H-M   'P 1'
#
loop_
_entity.id
_entity.type
_entity.pdbx_description
1 polymer ?
#
loop_
_entity_poly.entity_id
_entity_poly.type
_entity_poly.pdbx_seq_one_letter_code
_entity_poly.pdbx_strand_id
1 'polypeptide(L)' 'MKGIQFIVDDTGEKNAVVIDLKQWGKLWEEVYERLLDRSPENERGIPESPEEKIDR' A
#
# COMPACT_ATOMS: atom_id res chain seq x y z
N MET A 1 -14.82 14.03 -5.79
CA MET A 1 -13.40 14.34 -5.48
C MET A 1 -12.63 14.28 -6.79
N LYS A 2 -11.79 15.29 -7.08
CA LYS A 2 -10.97 15.27 -8.30
C LYS A 2 -9.87 14.21 -8.16
N GLY A 3 -9.62 13.45 -9.24
CA GLY A 3 -8.55 12.45 -9.28
C GLY A 3 -8.85 11.16 -8.51
N ILE A 4 -10.10 10.94 -8.08
CA ILE A 4 -10.54 9.69 -7.44
C ILE A 4 -11.78 9.19 -8.17
N GLN A 5 -11.73 7.94 -8.64
CA GLN A 5 -12.85 7.28 -9.32
C GLN A 5 -13.13 5.95 -8.62
N PHE A 6 -14.41 5.66 -8.35
CA PHE A 6 -14.83 4.39 -7.78
C PHE A 6 -15.41 3.50 -8.87
N ILE A 7 -15.07 2.22 -8.81
CA ILE A 7 -15.73 1.17 -9.56
C ILE A 7 -16.80 0.60 -8.64
N VAL A 8 -18.06 0.69 -9.08
CA VAL A 8 -19.23 0.22 -8.35
C VAL A 8 -19.83 -1.00 -9.03
N ASP A 9 -20.40 -1.92 -8.26
CA ASP A 9 -21.18 -3.02 -8.81
C ASP A 9 -22.63 -2.63 -9.13
N ASP A 10 -23.42 -3.63 -9.52
CA ASP A 10 -24.83 -3.52 -9.88
C ASP A 10 -25.74 -3.19 -8.70
N THR A 11 -25.29 -3.44 -7.46
CA THR A 11 -26.00 -3.05 -6.23
C THR A 11 -25.65 -1.63 -5.78
N GLY A 12 -24.59 -1.04 -6.35
CA GLY A 12 -24.07 0.27 -6.00
C GLY A 12 -22.98 0.25 -4.93
N GLU A 13 -22.47 -0.94 -4.56
CA GLU A 13 -21.36 -1.07 -3.63
C GLU A 13 -20.02 -0.76 -4.33
N LYS A 14 -19.10 -0.15 -3.59
CA LYS A 14 -17.79 0.26 -4.12
C LYS A 14 -16.77 -0.85 -3.92
N ASN A 15 -16.35 -1.48 -5.02
CA ASN A 15 -15.45 -2.63 -4.98
C ASN A 15 -13.99 -2.27 -5.27
N ALA A 16 -13.75 -1.18 -6.00
CA ALA A 16 -12.39 -0.73 -6.29
C ALA A 16 -12.31 0.79 -6.47
N VAL A 17 -11.10 1.31 -6.43
CA VAL A 17 -10.81 2.73 -6.61
C VAL A 17 -9.59 2.93 -7.53
N VAL A 18 -9.70 3.88 -8.44
CA VAL A 18 -8.58 4.38 -9.26
C VAL A 18 -8.23 5.78 -8.74
N ILE A 19 -6.96 5.98 -8.45
CA ILE A 19 -6.44 7.23 -7.87
C ILE A 19 -5.36 7.85 -8.76
N ASP A 20 -5.41 9.17 -8.92
CA ASP A 20 -4.35 9.94 -9.56
C ASP A 20 -3.18 10.12 -8.59
N LEU A 21 -2.09 9.42 -8.83
CA LEU A 21 -0.90 9.46 -7.99
C LEU A 21 -0.15 10.80 -8.05
N LYS A 22 -0.33 11.62 -9.09
CA LYS A 22 0.25 12.98 -9.10
C LYS A 22 -0.39 13.86 -8.04
N GLN A 23 -1.65 13.61 -7.73
CA GLN A 23 -2.40 14.38 -6.74
C GLN A 23 -2.41 13.69 -5.37
N TRP A 24 -2.43 12.36 -5.33
CA TRP A 24 -2.70 11.57 -4.12
C TRP A 24 -1.59 10.55 -3.77
N GLY A 25 -0.45 10.57 -4.46
CA GLY A 25 0.61 9.56 -4.31
C GLY A 25 1.08 9.37 -2.88
N LYS A 26 1.31 10.46 -2.14
CA LYS A 26 1.72 10.39 -0.72
C LYS A 26 0.69 9.66 0.16
N LEU A 27 -0.59 9.93 -0.05
CA LEU A 27 -1.66 9.25 0.70
C LEU A 27 -1.72 7.75 0.33
N TRP A 28 -1.46 7.42 -0.93
CA TRP A 28 -1.40 6.03 -1.38
C TRP A 28 -0.24 5.27 -0.73
N GLU A 29 0.93 5.88 -0.61
CA GLU A 29 2.09 5.30 0.08
C GLU A 29 1.75 4.98 1.54
N GLU A 30 1.14 5.93 2.27
CA GLU A 30 0.71 5.69 3.67
C GLU A 30 -0.34 4.56 3.80
N VAL A 31 -1.24 4.43 2.81
CA VAL A 31 -2.20 3.31 2.78
C VAL A 31 -1.48 1.99 2.53
N TYR A 32 -0.54 1.96 1.58
CA TYR A 32 0.22 0.77 1.24
C TYR A 32 1.08 0.27 2.40
N GLU A 33 1.81 1.16 3.06
CA GLU A 33 2.59 0.84 4.27
C GLU A 33 1.72 0.20 5.36
N ARG A 34 0.55 0.79 5.65
CA ARG A 34 -0.37 0.25 6.66
C ARG A 34 -0.96 -1.11 6.30
N LEU A 35 -1.10 -1.41 5.00
CA LEU A 35 -1.53 -2.73 4.54
C LEU A 35 -0.42 -3.76 4.74
N LEU A 36 0.84 -3.39 4.47
CA LEU A 36 2.00 -4.24 4.71
C LEU A 36 2.21 -4.50 6.21
N ASP A 37 2.07 -3.49 7.07
CA ASP A 37 2.20 -3.65 8.53
C ASP A 37 1.16 -4.59 9.13
N ARG A 38 -0.01 -4.69 8.49
CA ARG A 38 -1.08 -5.61 8.89
C ARG A 38 -0.98 -6.98 8.23
N SER A 39 0.03 -7.20 7.40
CA SER A 39 0.25 -8.51 6.78
C SER A 39 0.89 -9.46 7.80
N PRO A 40 0.40 -10.71 7.93
CA PRO A 40 0.95 -11.70 8.86
C PRO A 40 2.38 -12.14 8.49
N GLU A 41 2.88 -11.77 7.32
CA GLU A 41 4.29 -11.90 6.95
C GLU A 41 5.21 -10.96 7.76
N ASN A 42 4.74 -9.79 8.20
CA ASN A 42 5.54 -8.82 8.95
C ASN A 42 5.75 -9.19 10.44
N GLU A 43 5.00 -10.16 10.98
CA GLU A 43 5.24 -10.70 12.33
C GLU A 43 6.48 -11.61 12.41
N ARG A 44 6.99 -12.04 11.26
CA ARG A 44 8.29 -12.70 11.14
C ARG A 44 9.25 -11.71 10.52
N GLY A 45 9.88 -10.92 11.39
CA GLY A 45 10.82 -9.85 11.02
C GLY A 45 11.61 -10.21 9.77
N ILE A 46 11.50 -9.35 8.76
CA ILE A 46 12.30 -9.43 7.54
C ILE A 46 13.76 -9.59 8.01
N PRO A 47 14.45 -10.70 7.69
CA PRO A 47 15.86 -10.78 8.02
C PRO A 47 16.54 -9.64 7.26
N GLU A 48 17.20 -8.75 8.01
CA GLU A 48 18.03 -7.70 7.46
C GLU A 48 18.92 -8.33 6.39
N SER A 49 18.91 -7.72 5.20
CA SER A 49 19.55 -8.25 4.01
C SER A 49 21.01 -8.66 4.31
N PRO A 50 21.57 -9.73 3.72
CA PRO A 50 22.90 -10.26 4.06
C PRO A 50 24.08 -9.30 3.81
N GLU A 51 23.85 -8.11 3.26
CA GLU A 51 24.90 -7.19 2.80
C GLU A 51 25.62 -6.44 3.93
N GLU A 52 25.12 -6.49 5.18
CA GLU A 52 25.74 -5.75 6.31
C GLU A 52 26.80 -6.53 7.10
N LYS A 53 27.22 -7.71 6.63
CA LYS A 53 28.33 -8.48 7.24
C LYS A 53 29.59 -8.56 6.38
N ILE A 54 29.87 -7.50 5.62
CA ILE A 54 31.22 -7.25 5.13
C ILE A 54 31.66 -5.95 5.78
N ASP A 55 32.61 -6.07 6.70
CA ASP A 55 33.38 -5.01 7.36
C ASP A 55 32.87 -4.52 8.74
N ARG A 56 33.07 -5.34 9.78
CA ARG A 56 33.58 -4.86 11.07
C ARG A 56 34.17 -5.96 11.97
#